data_AF-A0A7X8Z1J7-F1
#
_entry.id   AF-A0A7X8Z1J7-F1
#
_cell.length_a   1.000
_cell.length_b   1.000
_cell.length_c   1.000
_cell.angle_alpha   90.00
_cell.angle_beta   90.00
_cell.angle_gamma   90.00
#
_symmetry.space_group_name_H-M   'P 1'
#
loop_
_entity.id
_entity.type
_entity.pdbx_description
1 polymer ?
#
loop_
_entity_poly.entity_id
_entity_poly.type
_entity_poly.pdbx_seq_one_letter_code
_entity_poly.pdbx_strand_id
1 'polypeptide(L)'
;MKTLSLGVLSVIAAIAGCSSTEVKMAGERNFGQDVAFLKQHADAFVLTAPDGPAAIAVVPAYQGRVMTSSTEGDKGFSFGWINYELIASGQ
;
A
#
# COMPACT_ATOMS: atom_id res chain seq x y z
N MET A 1 -6.00 -47.26 46.70
CA MET A 1 -6.82 -48.04 45.75
C MET A 1 -6.47 -47.56 44.35
N LYS A 2 -5.90 -48.45 43.55
CA LYS A 2 -5.42 -48.20 42.19
C LYS A 2 -6.61 -48.30 41.24
N THR A 3 -6.78 -47.32 40.36
CA THR A 3 -7.48 -47.54 39.09
C THR A 3 -6.61 -46.99 37.96
N LEU A 4 -6.05 -47.97 37.26
CA LEU A 4 -5.33 -47.91 36.01
C LEU A 4 -6.37 -47.86 34.89
N SER A 5 -6.27 -46.93 33.92
CA SER A 5 -6.95 -47.00 32.62
C SER A 5 -6.19 -46.09 31.66
N LEU A 6 -5.17 -46.63 31.00
CA LEU A 6 -5.19 -47.10 29.61
C LEU A 6 -5.36 -45.95 28.61
N GLY A 7 -4.27 -45.69 27.89
CA GLY A 7 -4.13 -44.56 26.99
C GLY A 7 -5.05 -44.63 25.78
N VAL A 8 -5.39 -43.45 25.29
CA VAL A 8 -5.83 -43.24 23.92
C VAL A 8 -4.86 -42.23 23.33
N LEU A 9 -3.85 -42.80 22.67
CA LEU A 9 -3.02 -42.12 21.68
C LEU A 9 -3.97 -41.73 20.54
N SER A 10 -4.33 -40.46 20.45
CA SER A 10 -5.01 -39.93 19.27
C SER A 10 -4.20 -38.77 18.75
N VAL A 11 -3.36 -39.12 17.78
CA VAL A 11 -2.65 -38.25 16.85
C VAL A 11 -3.71 -37.38 16.17
N ILE A 12 -3.90 -36.15 16.64
CA ILE A 12 -4.68 -35.15 15.90
C ILE A 12 -3.71 -34.46 14.94
N ALA A 13 -3.82 -34.95 13.71
CA ALA A 13 -3.47 -34.35 12.44
C ALA A 13 -2.84 -32.96 12.51
N ALA A 14 -1.59 -32.88 12.06
CA ALA A 14 -0.99 -31.66 11.53
C ALA A 14 -1.90 -31.12 10.41
N ILE A 15 -2.84 -30.24 10.79
CA ILE A 15 -3.51 -29.36 9.85
C ILE A 15 -2.42 -28.49 9.29
N ALA A 16 -2.09 -28.78 8.03
CA ALA A 16 -1.18 -28.03 7.19
C ALA A 16 -1.43 -26.54 7.39
N GLY A 17 -0.46 -25.87 8.04
CA GLY A 17 -0.39 -24.44 8.10
C GLY A 17 -0.28 -23.92 6.68
N CYS A 18 -1.40 -23.50 6.11
CA CYS A 18 -1.39 -22.47 5.09
C CYS A 18 -1.11 -21.18 5.85
N SER A 19 0.17 -20.93 6.18
CA SER A 19 0.60 -19.58 6.46
C SER A 19 0.35 -18.82 5.17
N SER A 20 -0.67 -17.98 5.16
CA SER A 20 -0.75 -16.86 4.26
C SER A 20 0.58 -16.13 4.42
N THR A 21 1.50 -16.34 3.49
CA THR A 21 2.61 -15.42 3.33
C THR A 21 1.93 -14.11 2.99
N GLU A 22 1.76 -13.24 4.00
CA GLU A 22 1.55 -11.82 3.74
C GLU A 22 2.73 -11.43 2.88
N VAL A 23 2.50 -11.36 1.56
CA VAL A 23 3.36 -10.58 0.70
C VAL A 23 3.19 -9.18 1.25
N LYS A 24 4.11 -8.78 2.14
CA LYS A 24 4.36 -7.38 2.42
C LYS A 24 4.83 -6.80 1.10
N MET A 25 3.87 -6.47 0.25
CA MET A 25 4.03 -5.46 -0.78
C MET A 25 4.74 -4.32 -0.07
N ALA A 26 5.88 -3.87 -0.61
CA ALA A 26 6.60 -2.71 -0.08
C ALA A 26 5.55 -1.66 0.30
N GLY A 27 5.39 -1.42 1.62
CA GLY A 27 4.10 -1.14 2.28
C GLY A 27 3.15 -0.30 1.45
N GLU A 28 1.88 -0.74 1.30
CA GLU A 28 0.81 -0.05 0.55
C GLU A 28 0.94 1.47 0.71
N ARG A 29 1.57 2.12 -0.26
CA ARG A 29 1.78 3.57 -0.21
C ARG A 29 0.46 4.24 -0.52
N ASN A 30 0.05 5.16 0.34
CA ASN A 30 -1.14 5.94 0.11
C ASN A 30 -0.84 7.18 -0.74
N PHE A 31 -1.90 7.77 -1.28
CA PHE A 31 -1.83 8.95 -2.13
C PHE A 31 -1.06 10.11 -1.48
N GLY A 32 -1.21 10.31 -0.17
CA GLY A 32 -0.52 11.38 0.55
C GLY A 32 0.99 11.20 0.58
N GLN A 33 1.47 9.96 0.72
CA GLN A 33 2.90 9.64 0.65
C GLN A 33 3.47 9.93 -0.75
N ASP A 34 2.71 9.62 -1.80
CA ASP A 34 3.12 9.92 -3.18
C ASP A 34 3.12 11.40 -3.48
N VAL A 35 2.11 12.14 -3.02
CA VAL A 35 2.07 13.59 -3.11
C VAL A 35 3.28 14.21 -2.40
N ALA A 36 3.63 13.73 -1.20
CA ALA A 36 4.77 14.24 -0.45
C ALA A 36 6.09 14.01 -1.22
N PHE A 37 6.28 12.80 -1.75
CA PHE A 37 7.44 12.49 -2.58
C PHE A 37 7.51 13.38 -3.83
N LEU A 38 6.41 13.51 -4.57
CA LEU A 38 6.39 14.31 -5.79
C LEU A 38 6.57 15.81 -5.52
N LYS A 39 6.08 16.33 -4.39
CA LYS A 39 6.34 17.72 -3.96
C LYS A 39 7.82 17.95 -3.66
N GLN A 40 8.48 16.98 -3.03
CA GLN A 40 9.90 17.09 -2.69
C GLN A 40 10.80 17.08 -3.93
N HIS A 41 10.44 16.36 -4.99
CA HIS A 41 11.33 16.11 -6.13
C HIS A 41 10.89 16.75 -7.45
N ALA A 42 9.61 17.09 -7.62
CA ALA A 42 9.06 17.46 -8.92
C ALA A 42 7.99 18.57 -8.87
N ASP A 43 7.88 19.31 -7.77
CA ASP A 43 6.95 20.45 -7.61
C ASP A 43 5.47 20.11 -7.94
N ALA A 44 4.98 19.00 -7.38
CA ALA A 44 3.60 18.58 -7.58
C ALA A 44 2.58 19.46 -6.84
N PHE A 45 1.42 19.66 -7.45
CA PHE A 45 0.24 20.22 -6.78
C PHE A 45 -0.94 19.25 -6.84
N VAL A 46 -1.88 19.42 -5.91
CA VAL A 46 -3.04 18.54 -5.76
C VAL A 46 -4.30 19.28 -6.17
N LEU A 47 -5.13 18.62 -6.98
CA LEU A 47 -6.49 19.06 -7.27
C LEU A 47 -7.46 18.11 -6.58
N THR A 48 -8.39 18.66 -5.81
CA THR A 48 -9.41 17.92 -5.07
C THR A 48 -10.78 18.09 -5.72
N ALA A 49 -11.59 17.04 -5.70
CA ALA A 49 -12.98 17.12 -6.09
C ALA A 49 -13.76 18.04 -5.12
N PRO A 50 -14.72 18.85 -5.61
CA PRO A 50 -15.52 19.72 -4.76
C PRO A 50 -16.56 18.96 -3.91
N ASP A 51 -16.90 17.73 -4.30
CA ASP A 51 -18.00 16.92 -3.78
C ASP A 51 -17.56 15.65 -3.04
N GLY A 52 -16.24 15.49 -2.78
CA GLY A 52 -15.74 14.32 -2.07
C GLY A 52 -14.22 14.30 -1.89
N PRO A 53 -13.68 13.21 -1.31
CA PRO A 53 -12.26 13.09 -1.00
C PRO A 53 -11.40 12.72 -2.23
N ALA A 54 -11.99 12.58 -3.41
CA ALA A 54 -11.24 12.25 -4.61
C ALA A 54 -10.23 13.36 -4.95
N ALA A 55 -9.03 12.95 -5.36
CA ALA A 55 -7.93 13.87 -5.63
C ALA A 55 -7.00 13.35 -6.71
N ILE A 56 -6.30 14.26 -7.39
CA ILE A 56 -5.22 13.97 -8.34
C ILE A 56 -3.97 14.78 -8.01
N ALA A 57 -2.80 14.17 -8.22
CA ALA A 57 -1.51 14.82 -8.10
C ALA A 57 -0.96 15.13 -9.50
N VAL A 58 -0.66 16.40 -9.78
CA VAL A 58 -0.22 16.90 -11.08
C VAL A 58 1.18 17.49 -10.97
N VAL A 59 2.04 17.19 -11.93
CA VAL A 59 3.41 17.73 -12.01
C VAL A 59 3.57 18.62 -13.25
N PRO A 60 3.71 19.95 -13.10
CA PRO A 60 3.93 20.87 -14.22
C PRO A 60 5.15 20.52 -15.06
N ALA A 61 6.27 20.17 -14.41
CA ALA A 61 7.55 19.87 -15.06
C ALA A 61 7.47 18.68 -16.03
N TYR A 62 6.49 17.79 -15.82
CA TYR A 62 6.21 16.64 -16.66
C TYR A 62 5.07 16.92 -17.64
N GLN A 63 5.06 18.13 -18.22
CA GLN A 63 4.04 18.59 -19.17
C GLN A 63 2.60 18.53 -18.60
N GLY A 64 2.45 18.77 -17.29
CA GLY A 64 1.16 18.72 -16.62
C GLY A 64 0.59 17.31 -16.47
N ARG A 65 1.44 16.26 -16.47
CA ARG A 65 1.02 14.88 -16.24
C ARG A 65 0.35 14.71 -14.88
N VAL A 66 -0.76 13.98 -14.88
CA VAL A 66 -1.34 13.38 -13.66
C VAL A 66 -0.48 12.19 -13.27
N MET A 67 0.19 12.27 -12.12
CA MET A 67 1.11 11.23 -11.65
C MET A 67 0.38 10.12 -10.93
N THR A 68 -0.60 10.48 -10.10
CA THR A 68 -1.45 9.54 -9.38
C THR A 68 -2.79 10.18 -9.04
N SER A 69 -3.75 9.35 -8.63
CA SER A 69 -5.07 9.75 -8.17
C SER A 69 -5.50 8.89 -6.98
N SER A 70 -6.52 9.35 -6.26
CA SER A 70 -7.18 8.59 -5.19
C SER A 70 -8.66 8.93 -5.12
N THR A 71 -9.48 7.98 -4.65
CA THR A 71 -10.88 8.20 -4.31
C THR A 71 -11.08 8.61 -2.86
N GLU A 72 -10.07 8.46 -2.00
CA GLU A 72 -10.16 8.66 -0.54
C GLU A 72 -9.14 9.68 0.00
N GLY A 73 -8.57 10.49 -0.89
CA GLY A 73 -7.62 11.56 -0.55
C GLY A 73 -6.30 11.03 0.01
N ASP A 74 -5.65 11.81 0.88
CA ASP A 74 -4.29 11.53 1.38
C ASP A 74 -4.10 10.13 1.98
N LYS A 75 -5.14 9.59 2.63
CA LYS A 75 -5.08 8.27 3.26
C LYS A 75 -5.47 7.12 2.33
N GLY A 76 -6.02 7.45 1.16
CA GLY A 76 -6.50 6.49 0.19
C GLY A 76 -5.40 5.81 -0.59
N PHE A 77 -5.77 4.71 -1.24
CA PHE A 77 -4.89 4.05 -2.19
C PHE A 77 -4.44 5.01 -3.30
N SER A 78 -3.17 4.90 -3.68
CA SER A 78 -2.58 5.65 -4.80
C SER A 78 -2.70 4.82 -6.08
N PHE A 79 -3.47 5.27 -7.07
CA PHE A 79 -3.71 4.50 -8.29
C PHE A 79 -2.58 4.59 -9.34
N GLY A 80 -1.62 5.48 -9.16
CA GLY A 80 -0.53 5.72 -10.10
C GLY A 80 0.66 4.78 -9.91
N TRP A 81 1.39 4.51 -11.00
CA TRP A 81 2.72 3.91 -10.92
C TRP A 81 3.77 5.03 -10.96
N ILE A 82 4.59 5.11 -9.92
CA ILE A 82 5.63 6.14 -9.76
C ILE A 82 7.00 5.45 -9.73
N ASN A 83 7.91 5.90 -10.60
CA ASN A 83 9.31 5.50 -10.54
C ASN A 83 10.07 6.40 -9.58
N TYR A 84 10.06 6.05 -8.29
CA TYR A 84 10.68 6.87 -7.24
C TYR A 84 12.19 7.01 -7.41
N GLU A 85 12.88 5.96 -7.86
CA GLU A 85 14.34 5.99 -8.04
C GLU A 85 14.74 6.98 -9.13
N LEU A 86 14.05 6.96 -10.27
CA LEU A 86 14.31 7.88 -11.38
C LEU A 86 13.97 9.33 -11.00
N ILE A 87 12.82 9.55 -10.35
CA ILE A 87 12.43 10.91 -9.95
C ILE A 87 13.38 11.46 -8.89
N ALA A 88 13.82 10.62 -7.95
CA ALA A 88 14.79 11.03 -6.93
C ALA A 88 16.20 11.26 -7.49
N SER A 89 16.58 10.63 -8.62
CA SER A 89 17.88 10.84 -9.26
C SER A 89 17.98 12.17 -10.01
N GLY A 90 16.85 12.82 -10.32
CA GLY A 90 16.79 14.11 -11.03
C GLY A 90 17.17 14.04 -12.51
N GLN A 91 17.03 12.85 -13.12
CA GLN A 91 17.33 12.60 -14.54
C GLN A 91 16.15 12.84 -15.47
#